data_AF-A0A7W1GKX0-F1
#
_entry.id   AF-A0A7W1GKX0-F1
#
_cell.length_a   1.000
_cell.length_b   1.000
_cell.length_c   1.000
_cell.angle_alpha   90.00
_cell.angle_beta   90.00
_cell.angle_gamma   90.00
#
_symmetry.space_group_name_H-M   'P 1'
#
loop_
_entity.id
_entity.type
_entity.pdbx_description
1 polymer ?
#
loop_
_entity_poly.entity_id
_entity_poly.type
_entity_poly.pdbx_seq_one_letter_code
_entity_poly.pdbx_strand_id
1 'polypeptide(L)'
;MAVAEEGLEAFSFDAKRVEKPWGYELIWAHSEHYCGKILFVREGEQLSLQFHNQKDETIYVHQGRIEIELGEGAAPEVVGAGAAFR
;
A
#
# COMPACT_ATOMS: atom_id res chain seq x y z
N MET A 1 18.93 -5.83 -39.32
CA MET A 1 17.75 -5.30 -38.59
C MET A 1 18.26 -4.78 -37.26
N ALA A 2 18.25 -3.48 -37.04
CA ALA A 2 18.62 -2.89 -35.76
C ALA A 2 17.46 -3.10 -34.79
N VAL A 3 17.71 -3.69 -33.63
CA VAL A 3 16.77 -3.70 -32.52
C VAL A 3 16.72 -2.27 -32.02
N ALA A 4 15.55 -1.63 -32.09
CA ALA A 4 15.36 -0.34 -31.44
C ALA A 4 15.42 -0.61 -29.92
N GLU A 5 16.46 -0.11 -29.25
CA GLU A 5 16.50 -0.12 -27.79
C GLU A 5 15.45 0.89 -27.30
N GLU A 6 14.33 0.38 -26.79
CA GLU A 6 13.37 1.21 -26.07
C GLU A 6 14.00 1.63 -24.74
N GLY A 7 14.01 2.95 -24.47
CA GLY A 7 14.51 3.49 -23.21
C GLY A 7 13.58 3.19 -22.03
N LEU A 8 14.06 3.43 -20.80
CA LEU A 8 13.30 3.20 -19.56
C LEU A 8 11.97 3.97 -19.49
N GLU A 9 11.83 5.04 -20.28
CA GLU A 9 10.59 5.82 -20.41
C GLU A 9 9.39 4.98 -20.85
N ALA A 10 9.60 3.92 -21.65
CA ALA A 10 8.51 3.02 -22.05
C ALA A 10 7.92 2.22 -20.87
N PHE A 11 8.64 2.18 -19.73
CA PHE A 11 8.26 1.46 -18.52
C PHE A 11 8.03 2.39 -17.33
N SER A 12 8.10 3.71 -17.51
CA SER A 12 7.93 4.66 -16.41
C SER A 12 6.45 4.79 -16.02
N PHE A 13 6.21 5.01 -14.73
CA PHE A 13 4.89 5.28 -14.19
C PHE A 13 4.98 6.47 -13.24
N ASP A 14 4.14 7.49 -13.48
CA ASP A 14 4.08 8.67 -12.63
C ASP A 14 3.42 8.32 -11.30
N ALA A 15 4.25 8.15 -10.27
CA ALA A 15 3.77 7.91 -8.92
C ALA A 15 2.88 9.07 -8.45
N LYS A 16 1.68 8.73 -7.98
CA LYS A 16 0.68 9.71 -7.56
C LYS A 16 0.57 9.75 -6.05
N ARG A 17 0.77 10.93 -5.46
CA ARG A 17 0.46 11.19 -4.06
C ARG A 17 -0.97 11.70 -3.90
N VAL A 18 -1.71 11.14 -2.95
CA VAL A 18 -3.08 11.52 -2.62
C VAL A 18 -3.15 11.85 -1.13
N GLU A 19 -3.39 13.11 -0.79
CA GLU A 19 -3.55 13.55 0.60
C GLU A 19 -4.86 13.01 1.20
N LYS A 20 -4.78 12.68 2.50
CA LYS A 20 -5.88 12.13 3.29
C LYS A 20 -5.91 12.79 4.67
N PRO A 21 -7.05 12.79 5.38
CA PRO A 21 -7.12 13.33 6.74
C PRO A 21 -6.11 12.67 7.70
N TRP A 22 -5.88 11.36 7.54
CA TRP A 22 -4.95 10.57 8.36
C TRP A 22 -3.48 10.61 7.91
N GLY A 23 -3.17 11.22 6.76
CA GLY A 23 -1.84 11.18 6.16
C GLY A 23 -1.85 11.25 4.64
N TYR A 24 -1.22 10.30 3.96
CA TYR A 24 -1.27 10.23 2.50
C TYR A 24 -1.09 8.81 1.95
N GLU A 25 -1.55 8.62 0.72
CA GLU A 25 -1.22 7.46 -0.12
C GLU A 25 -0.21 7.88 -1.18
N LEU A 26 0.88 7.13 -1.35
CA LEU A 26 1.73 7.20 -2.54
C LEU A 26 1.45 5.96 -3.39
N ILE A 27 0.73 6.14 -4.49
CA ILE A 27 0.43 5.11 -5.47
C ILE A 27 1.60 5.04 -6.44
N TRP A 28 2.41 4.00 -6.34
CA TRP A 28 3.62 3.81 -7.14
C TRP A 28 3.47 2.74 -8.22
N ALA A 29 2.41 1.93 -8.15
CA ALA A 29 2.01 1.05 -9.24
C ALA A 29 0.49 1.02 -9.36
N HIS A 30 -0.01 1.04 -10.59
CA HIS A 30 -1.41 0.86 -10.89
C HIS A 30 -1.55 0.15 -12.25
N SER A 31 -1.95 -1.12 -12.19
CA SER A 31 -2.16 -1.95 -13.38
C SER A 31 -3.52 -2.64 -13.29
N GLU A 32 -3.84 -3.40 -14.32
CA GLU A 32 -5.02 -4.28 -14.33
C GLU A 32 -4.96 -5.33 -13.20
N HIS A 33 -3.76 -5.77 -12.81
CA HIS A 33 -3.58 -6.91 -11.91
C HIS A 33 -3.31 -6.52 -10.46
N TYR A 34 -2.70 -5.36 -10.22
CA TYR A 34 -2.33 -4.95 -8.87
C TYR A 34 -2.21 -3.43 -8.74
N CYS A 35 -2.28 -2.96 -7.49
CA CYS A 35 -1.96 -1.60 -7.12
C CYS A 35 -0.94 -1.62 -5.98
N GLY A 36 0.18 -0.92 -6.18
CA GLY A 36 1.20 -0.72 -5.17
C GLY A 36 1.01 0.62 -4.49
N LYS A 37 0.90 0.61 -3.16
CA LYS A 37 0.77 1.82 -2.34
C LYS A 37 1.78 1.84 -1.20
N ILE A 38 2.28 3.02 -0.88
CA ILE A 38 2.84 3.33 0.44
C ILE A 38 1.79 4.17 1.17
N LEU A 39 1.36 3.69 2.34
CA LEU A 39 0.45 4.43 3.21
C LEU A 39 1.29 5.07 4.32
N PHE A 40 1.25 6.40 4.40
CA PHE A 40 1.80 7.11 5.55
C PHE A 40 0.63 7.54 6.42
N VAL A 41 0.56 7.01 7.64
CA VAL A 41 -0.44 7.34 8.64
C VAL A 41 0.25 8.14 9.75
N ARG A 42 -0.30 9.31 10.08
CA ARG A 42 0.22 10.15 11.17
C ARG A 42 -0.09 9.50 12.52
N GLU A 43 0.74 9.82 13.52
CA GLU A 43 0.49 9.40 14.90
C GLU A 43 -0.88 9.88 15.38
N GLY A 44 -1.64 8.99 16.02
CA GLY A 44 -3.00 9.28 16.51
C GLY A 44 -4.10 9.19 15.44
N GLU A 45 -3.75 8.91 14.19
CA GLU A 45 -4.71 8.77 13.10
C GLU A 45 -4.96 7.30 12.72
N GLN A 46 -6.09 7.04 12.06
CA GLN A 46 -6.44 5.69 11.60
C GLN A 46 -7.08 5.70 10.21
N LEU A 47 -7.03 4.52 9.56
CA LEU A 47 -7.80 4.21 8.36
C LEU A 47 -9.21 3.75 8.76
N SER A 48 -10.15 3.81 7.81
CA SER A 48 -11.41 3.06 7.93
C SER A 48 -11.15 1.57 7.69
N LEU A 49 -11.99 0.69 8.25
CA LEU A 49 -11.99 -0.73 7.90
C LEU A 49 -12.23 -0.91 6.40
N GLN A 50 -11.49 -1.85 5.80
CA GLN A 50 -11.55 -2.12 4.38
C GLN A 50 -11.91 -3.58 4.15
N PHE A 51 -12.84 -3.81 3.22
CA PHE A 51 -13.21 -5.14 2.74
C PHE A 51 -13.17 -5.14 1.21
N HIS A 52 -12.46 -6.12 0.64
CA HIS A 52 -12.26 -6.22 -0.80
C HIS A 52 -12.91 -7.48 -1.36
N ASN A 53 -13.87 -7.32 -2.28
CA ASN A 53 -14.55 -8.46 -2.93
C ASN A 53 -13.75 -9.06 -4.10
N GLN A 54 -12.81 -8.31 -4.68
CA GLN A 54 -12.17 -8.62 -5.97
C GLN A 54 -10.64 -8.49 -5.93
N LYS A 55 -10.07 -8.10 -4.78
CA LYS A 55 -8.64 -7.85 -4.65
C LYS A 55 -8.13 -8.57 -3.42
N ASP A 56 -7.03 -9.28 -3.58
CA ASP A 56 -6.20 -9.71 -2.46
C ASP A 56 -5.39 -8.49 -2.01
N GLU A 57 -5.32 -8.29 -0.69
CA GLU A 57 -4.46 -7.28 -0.07
C GLU A 57 -3.35 -7.97 0.72
N THR A 58 -2.19 -7.34 0.77
CA THR A 58 -1.08 -7.77 1.63
C THR A 58 -0.46 -6.52 2.22
N ILE A 59 -0.28 -6.52 3.53
CA ILE A 59 0.21 -5.38 4.30
C ILE A 59 1.61 -5.72 4.82
N TYR A 60 2.55 -4.81 4.64
CA TYR A 60 3.88 -4.88 5.24
C TYR A 60 4.16 -3.58 5.98
N VAL A 61 4.50 -3.68 7.27
CA VAL A 61 4.85 -2.52 8.08
C VAL A 61 6.30 -2.16 7.77
N HIS A 62 6.51 -1.13 6.94
CA HIS A 62 7.85 -0.69 6.56
C HIS A 62 8.58 0.03 7.70
N GLN A 63 7.89 0.94 8.41
CA GLN A 63 8.45 1.73 9.50
C GLN A 63 7.34 2.10 10.50
N GLY A 64 7.71 2.27 11.78
CA GLY A 64 6.81 2.70 12.84
C GLY A 64 6.16 1.53 13.59
N ARG A 65 5.06 1.83 14.27
CA ARG A 65 4.19 0.85 14.93
C ARG A 65 2.73 1.19 14.63
N ILE A 66 1.93 0.17 14.41
CA ILE A 66 0.49 0.30 14.17
C ILE A 66 -0.25 -0.72 15.04
N GLU A 67 -1.46 -0.39 15.46
CA GLU A 67 -2.44 -1.39 15.86
C GLU A 67 -3.16 -1.86 14.61
N ILE A 68 -3.22 -3.17 14.38
CA ILE A 68 -3.86 -3.76 13.20
C ILE A 68 -5.02 -4.66 13.61
N GLU A 69 -6.15 -4.49 12.93
CA GLU A 69 -7.36 -5.31 13.06
C GLU A 69 -7.62 -6.00 11.71
N LEU A 70 -7.68 -7.33 11.71
CA LEU A 70 -7.84 -8.15 10.49
C LEU A 70 -8.87 -9.24 10.68
N GLY A 71 -9.87 -9.29 9.81
CA GLY A 71 -10.87 -10.35 9.77
C GLY A 71 -11.82 -10.38 10.97
N GLU A 72 -12.90 -11.14 10.86
CA GLU A 72 -13.84 -11.31 11.96
C GLU A 72 -13.25 -12.22 13.05
N GLY A 73 -13.25 -11.73 14.29
CA GLY A 73 -12.91 -12.52 15.49
C GLY A 73 -11.45 -12.51 15.91
N ALA A 74 -10.55 -11.84 15.18
CA ALA A 74 -9.20 -11.58 15.67
C ALA A 74 -9.20 -10.37 16.63
N ALA A 75 -8.42 -10.46 17.70
CA ALA A 75 -8.14 -9.29 18.53
C ALA A 75 -7.15 -8.37 17.79
N PRO A 76 -7.32 -7.04 17.89
CA PRO A 76 -6.31 -6.12 17.38
C PRO A 76 -4.94 -6.34 18.04
N GLU A 77 -3.87 -6.21 17.27
CA GLU A 77 -2.49 -6.37 17.77
C GLU A 77 -1.61 -5.18 17.38
N VAL A 78 -0.79 -4.71 18.32
CA VAL A 78 0.23 -3.70 18.04
C VAL A 78 1.47 -4.36 17.48
N VAL A 79 1.80 -4.03 16.24
CA VAL A 79 2.94 -4.57 15.51
C VAL A 79 3.89 -3.48 15.02
N GLY A 80 5.15 -3.85 14.84
CA GLY A 80 6.21 -2.95 14.40
C GLY A 80 6.70 -3.25 12.98
N ALA A 81 7.74 -2.52 12.57
CA ALA A 81 8.42 -2.74 11.30
C ALA A 81 8.82 -4.21 11.09
N GLY A 82 8.60 -4.71 9.88
CA GLY A 82 8.86 -6.11 9.50
C GLY A 82 7.65 -7.04 9.62
N ALA A 83 6.59 -6.65 10.34
CA ALA A 83 5.35 -7.42 10.38
C ALA A 83 4.66 -7.43 9.01
N ALA A 84 4.10 -8.57 8.62
CA ALA A 84 3.46 -8.78 7.33
C ALA A 84 2.18 -9.62 7.47
N PHE A 85 1.13 -9.26 6.72
CA PHE A 85 -0.19 -9.88 6.78
C PHE A 85 -0.78 -10.03 5.38
N ARG A 86 -1.57 -11.08 5.16
CA ARG A 86 -2.35 -11.35 3.95
C ARG A 86 -3.78 -11.68 4.36
#